data_AF-J2K2W5-F1
#
_entry.id   AF-J2K2W5-F1
#
_cell.length_a   1.000
_cell.length_b   1.000
_cell.length_c   1.000
_cell.angle_alpha   90.00
_cell.angle_beta   90.00
_cell.angle_gamma   90.00
#
_symmetry.space_group_name_H-M   'P 1'
#
loop_
_entity.id
_entity.type
_entity.pdbx_description
1 polymer ?
#
loop_
_entity_poly.entity_id
_entity_poly.type
_entity_poly.pdbx_seq_one_letter_code
_entity_poly.pdbx_strand_id
1 'polypeptide(L)'
;MTYEEICKRFDHHPPRCEQTAELHALVRAEVKRMAVALNEQLPGDREKSVVFMKLEEVLMWANASIARGCCLCVQPTLPPNAC
;
A
#
# COMPACT_ATOMS: atom_id res chain seq x y z
N MET A 1 -18.13 -4.15 7.86
CA MET A 1 -16.98 -4.82 7.22
C MET A 1 -16.15 -5.47 8.30
N THR A 2 -15.77 -6.73 8.11
CA THR A 2 -14.95 -7.52 9.06
C THR A 2 -13.47 -7.21 8.89
N TYR A 3 -12.66 -7.67 9.85
CA TYR A 3 -11.20 -7.57 9.77
C TYR A 3 -10.64 -8.39 8.59
N GLU A 4 -11.17 -9.60 8.33
CA GLU A 4 -10.68 -10.39 7.18
C GLU A 4 -10.99 -9.71 5.84
N GLU A 5 -12.14 -9.04 5.73
CA GLU A 5 -12.49 -8.26 4.54
C GLU A 5 -11.52 -7.10 4.30
N ILE A 6 -11.09 -6.41 5.37
CA ILE A 6 -10.06 -5.38 5.30
C ILE A 6 -8.74 -5.99 4.82
N CYS A 7 -8.30 -7.10 5.42
CA CYS A 7 -7.05 -7.76 4.99
C CYS A 7 -7.06 -8.11 3.51
N LYS A 8 -8.14 -8.74 3.02
CA LYS A 8 -8.30 -9.14 1.62
C LYS A 8 -8.25 -7.95 0.66
N ARG A 9 -8.85 -6.81 1.02
CA ARG A 9 -8.84 -5.59 0.18
C ARG A 9 -7.43 -5.03 -0.01
N PHE A 10 -6.60 -5.13 1.01
CA PHE A 10 -5.28 -4.51 1.03
C PHE A 10 -4.14 -5.50 0.77
N ASP A 11 -4.37 -6.78 0.50
CA ASP A 11 -3.32 -7.74 0.18
C ASP A 11 -3.02 -7.78 -1.33
N HIS A 12 -1.75 -7.76 -1.68
CA HIS A 12 -1.30 -7.76 -3.08
C HIS A 12 -0.07 -8.64 -3.26
N HIS A 13 0.19 -9.04 -4.51
CA HIS A 13 1.31 -9.90 -4.85
C HIS A 13 2.64 -9.25 -4.42
N PRO A 14 3.51 -10.00 -3.72
CA PRO A 14 4.81 -9.49 -3.30
C PRO A 14 5.70 -9.20 -4.53
N PRO A 15 6.46 -8.10 -4.53
CA PRO A 15 7.43 -7.81 -5.59
C PRO A 15 8.62 -8.77 -5.52
N ARG A 16 9.36 -8.89 -6.63
CA ARG A 16 10.53 -9.81 -6.72
C ARG A 16 11.74 -9.37 -5.90
N CYS A 17 11.85 -8.07 -5.61
CA CYS A 17 12.93 -7.52 -4.79
C CYS A 17 12.50 -7.56 -3.32
N GLU A 18 13.36 -8.13 -2.47
CA GLU A 18 13.14 -8.24 -1.03
C GLU A 18 12.99 -6.86 -0.37
N GLN A 19 13.86 -5.89 -0.71
CA GLN A 19 13.77 -4.52 -0.20
C GLN A 19 12.44 -3.84 -0.58
N THR A 20 12.00 -3.99 -1.84
CA THR A 20 10.69 -3.49 -2.28
C THR A 20 9.56 -4.18 -1.51
N ALA A 21 9.68 -5.48 -1.25
CA ALA A 21 8.68 -6.27 -0.53
C ALA A 21 8.55 -5.82 0.93
N GLU A 22 9.66 -5.57 1.62
CA GLU A 22 9.69 -5.02 2.98
C GLU A 22 9.03 -3.64 3.03
N LEU A 23 9.38 -2.73 2.12
CA LEU A 23 8.78 -1.40 2.04
C LEU A 23 7.28 -1.45 1.75
N HIS A 24 6.84 -2.33 0.84
CA HIS A 24 5.41 -2.57 0.59
C HIS A 24 4.70 -3.12 1.83
N ALA A 25 5.33 -4.03 2.58
CA ALA A 25 4.76 -4.61 3.79
C ALA A 25 4.55 -3.55 4.89
N LEU A 26 5.53 -2.68 5.11
CA LEU A 26 5.45 -1.59 6.08
C LEU A 26 4.31 -0.61 5.75
N VAL A 27 4.23 -0.14 4.51
CA VAL A 27 3.15 0.78 4.09
C VAL A 27 1.78 0.11 4.18
N ARG A 28 1.68 -1.17 3.78
CA ARG A 28 0.44 -1.95 3.87
C ARG A 28 -0.04 -2.08 5.31
N ALA A 29 0.87 -2.30 6.26
CA ALA A 29 0.54 -2.37 7.68
C ALA A 29 -0.06 -1.05 8.19
N GLU A 30 0.51 0.10 7.82
CA GLU A 30 0.00 1.41 8.22
C GLU A 30 -1.38 1.71 7.62
N VAL A 31 -1.59 1.42 6.33
CA VAL A 31 -2.91 1.61 5.69
C VAL A 31 -3.96 0.70 6.32
N LYS A 32 -3.63 -0.57 6.61
CA LYS A 32 -4.53 -1.50 7.31
C LYS A 32 -4.88 -1.01 8.72
N ARG A 33 -3.89 -0.51 9.47
CA ARG A 33 -4.10 0.06 10.81
C ARG A 33 -5.08 1.23 10.77
N MET A 34 -4.90 2.15 9.81
CA MET A 34 -5.83 3.27 9.61
C MET A 34 -7.22 2.80 9.16
N ALA A 35 -7.30 1.81 8.27
CA ALA A 35 -8.55 1.23 7.81
C ALA A 35 -9.36 0.61 8.96
N VAL A 36 -8.71 -0.14 9.87
CA VAL A 36 -9.35 -0.71 11.07
C VAL A 36 -9.89 0.40 11.97
N ALA A 37 -9.07 1.41 12.28
CA ALA A 37 -9.48 2.53 13.12
C ALA A 37 -10.70 3.28 12.52
N LEU A 38 -10.69 3.54 11.22
CA LEU A 38 -11.81 4.20 10.54
C LEU A 38 -13.05 3.29 10.44
N ASN A 39 -12.88 1.98 10.34
CA ASN A 39 -14.01 1.04 10.34
C ASN A 39 -14.81 1.09 11.64
N GLU A 40 -14.14 1.29 12.77
CA GLU A 40 -14.75 1.34 14.10
C GLU A 40 -15.50 2.65 14.34
N GLN A 41 -14.99 3.77 13.82
CA GLN A 41 -15.53 5.10 14.08
C GLN A 41 -16.61 5.53 13.06
N LEU A 42 -16.55 5.05 11.82
CA LEU A 42 -17.44 5.50 10.76
C LEU A 42 -18.73 4.65 10.66
N PRO A 43 -19.91 5.29 10.54
CA PRO A 43 -21.16 4.58 10.28
C PRO A 43 -21.13 3.88 8.91
N GLY A 44 -21.99 2.87 8.72
CA GLY A 44 -22.07 2.07 7.50
C GLY A 44 -22.74 2.79 6.34
N ASP A 45 -22.20 3.92 5.89
CA ASP A 45 -22.78 4.78 4.85
C ASP A 45 -21.93 4.85 3.56
N ARG A 46 -22.34 5.72 2.64
CA ARG A 46 -21.65 5.96 1.37
C ARG A 46 -20.27 6.56 1.62
N GLU A 47 -20.15 7.46 2.57
CA GLU A 47 -18.95 8.18 2.95
C GLU A 47 -17.88 7.21 3.44
N LYS A 48 -18.25 6.23 4.28
CA LYS A 48 -17.35 5.14 4.66
C LYS A 48 -16.86 4.38 3.44
N SER A 49 -17.75 4.04 2.50
CA SER A 49 -17.34 3.36 1.26
C SER A 49 -16.33 4.17 0.45
N VAL A 50 -16.51 5.49 0.36
CA VAL A 50 -15.57 6.42 -0.29
C VAL A 50 -14.23 6.47 0.45
N VAL A 51 -14.25 6.52 1.79
CA VAL A 51 -13.03 6.50 2.61
C VAL A 51 -12.20 5.26 2.30
N PHE A 52 -12.81 4.07 2.30
CA PHE A 52 -12.08 2.83 2.00
C PHE A 52 -11.53 2.79 0.57
N MET A 53 -12.29 3.26 -0.42
CA MET A 53 -11.79 3.42 -1.79
C MET A 53 -10.56 4.34 -1.84
N LYS A 54 -10.55 5.44 -1.07
CA LYS A 54 -9.39 6.34 -1.01
C LYS A 54 -8.20 5.73 -0.28
N LEU A 55 -8.41 4.90 0.74
CA LEU A 55 -7.32 4.13 1.35
C LEU A 55 -6.67 3.15 0.36
N GLU A 56 -7.50 2.50 -0.47
CA GLU A 56 -7.01 1.59 -1.52
C GLU A 56 -6.18 2.36 -2.56
N GLU A 57 -6.63 3.55 -2.99
CA GLU A 57 -5.85 4.45 -3.86
C GLU A 57 -4.53 4.90 -3.21
N VAL A 58 -4.52 5.24 -1.92
CA VAL A 58 -3.30 5.60 -1.17
C VAL A 58 -2.28 4.46 -1.22
N LEU A 59 -2.71 3.22 -0.92
CA LEU A 59 -1.82 2.06 -0.97
C LEU A 59 -1.31 1.80 -2.38
N MET A 60 -2.18 1.92 -3.40
CA MET A 60 -1.80 1.76 -4.80
C MET A 60 -0.70 2.74 -5.20
N TRP A 61 -0.89 4.04 -4.93
CA TRP A 61 0.08 5.07 -5.29
C TRP A 61 1.38 4.98 -4.48
N ALA A 62 1.29 4.62 -3.20
CA ALA A 62 2.47 4.41 -2.36
C ALA A 62 3.31 3.23 -2.86
N ASN A 63 2.67 2.09 -3.18
CA ASN A 63 3.36 0.93 -3.75
C ASN A 63 4.00 1.26 -5.10
N ALA A 64 3.32 2.04 -5.94
CA ALA A 64 3.85 2.48 -7.23
C ALA A 64 5.05 3.44 -7.05
N SER A 65 5.02 4.33 -6.06
CA SER A 65 6.16 5.19 -5.71
C SER A 65 7.36 4.37 -5.25
N ILE A 66 7.14 3.40 -4.36
CA ILE A 66 8.19 2.47 -3.89
C ILE A 66 8.75 1.67 -5.07
N ALA A 67 7.90 1.13 -5.95
CA ALA A 67 8.36 0.38 -7.11
C ALA A 67 9.23 1.22 -8.07
N ARG A 68 8.90 2.50 -8.24
CA ARG A 68 9.69 3.44 -9.06
C ARG A 68 11.00 3.84 -8.39
N GLY A 69 10.98 4.15 -7.08
CA GLY A 69 12.17 4.60 -6.34
C GLY A 69 13.12 3.47 -5.93
N CYS A 70 12.60 2.29 -5.59
CA CYS A 70 13.38 1.13 -5.13
C CYS A 70 13.99 0.32 -6.29
N CYS A 71 13.67 0.67 -7.56
CA CYS A 71 14.28 0.06 -8.75
C CYS A 71 15.80 0.34 -8.88
N LEU A 72 16.40 1.13 -7.97
CA LEU A 72 17.85 1.35 -7.91
C LEU A 72 18.67 0.07 -7.64
N CYS A 73 18.05 -1.04 -7.23
CA CYS A 73 18.75 -2.32 -7.01
C CYS A 73 18.76 -3.26 -8.24
N VAL A 74 18.14 -2.90 -9.38
CA VAL A 74 18.06 -3.77 -10.58
C VAL A 74 18.71 -3.16 -11.83
N GLN A 75 19.37 -2.01 -11.75
CA GLN A 75 20.15 -1.48 -12.87
C GLN A 75 21.65 -1.75 -12.65
N PRO A 76 22.21 -2.86 -13.14
CA PRO A 76 23.67 -3.03 -13.17
C PRO A 76 24.38 -2.02 -14.11
N THR A 77 23.66 -1.11 -14.77
CA THR A 77 24.23 -0.19 -15.77
C THR A 77 23.80 1.28 -15.67
N LEU A 78 23.05 1.73 -14.64
CA LEU A 78 22.71 3.16 -14.55
C LEU A 78 23.74 3.93 -13.69
N PRO A 79 24.40 4.96 -14.23
CA PRO A 79 25.33 5.77 -13.46
C PRO A 79 24.61 6.56 -12.36
N PRO A 80 25.32 6.95 -11.28
CA PRO A 80 24.76 7.42 -10.00
C PRO A 80 23.95 8.73 -10.03
N ASN A 81 23.65 9.28 -11.21
CA ASN A 81 23.10 10.62 -11.39
C ASN A 81 21.84 10.67 -12.28
N ALA A 82 21.27 9.53 -12.66
CA ALA A 82 20.08 9.51 -13.50
C ALA A 82 18.81 9.42 -12.64
N CYS A 83 18.14 10.57 -12.49
CA CYS A 83 16.84 10.74 -11.83
C CYS A 83 15.69 10.17 -12.67
#